data_AF-A0A9E2DGZ0-F1
#
_entry.id   AF-A0A9E2DGZ0-F1
#
_cell.length_a   1.000
_cell.length_b   1.000
_cell.length_c   1.000
_cell.angle_alpha   90.00
_cell.angle_beta   90.00
_cell.angle_gamma   90.00
#
_symmetry.space_group_name_H-M   'P 1'
#
loop_
_entity.id
_entity.type
_entity.pdbx_description
1 polymer ?
#
loop_
_entity_poly.entity_id
_entity_poly.type
_entity_poly.pdbx_seq_one_letter_code
_entity_poly.pdbx_strand_id
1 'polypeptide(L)'
;MLAFSNNSLANYLFWVSRKKWLIITFFISVVLFYLPTPEGLSSEGHRTLIIVVTTLILIISESIPLPAVAILILIMEVTLGVDSPDGVAASFMSDAVFFIMGSLMLAVSIVHQGLDKRLALAIINVTGNKTLSITFGFVTVSALMSSFIGEHTVAAMMLPVVLALIKNAGLDTSKATKLSSLLLFSIAYGCALGSIGTPSGGGRNVIMIGYLSEFGLGDISYLEWMKYAYPMLLIEIPVAVAVLWFTFTPKQKSLDTAI
;
A
#
# COMPACT_ATOMS: atom_id res chain seq x y z
N MET A 1 -20.12 31.97 30.44
CA MET A 1 -19.72 31.78 29.03
C MET A 1 -18.51 30.87 29.02
N LEU A 2 -18.61 29.67 28.46
CA LEU A 2 -17.52 28.69 28.42
C LEU A 2 -16.46 29.16 27.42
N ALA A 3 -15.37 29.76 27.91
CA ALA A 3 -14.24 30.18 27.09
C ALA A 3 -13.42 28.94 26.67
N PHE A 4 -13.74 28.37 25.51
CA PHE A 4 -12.89 27.34 24.91
C PHE A 4 -11.59 27.99 24.43
N SER A 5 -10.44 27.40 24.81
CA SER A 5 -9.13 27.79 24.27
C SER A 5 -9.10 27.65 22.74
N ASN A 6 -8.38 28.52 22.04
CA ASN A 6 -8.20 28.45 20.58
C ASN A 6 -7.70 27.07 20.13
N ASN A 7 -6.90 26.37 20.95
CA ASN A 7 -6.44 25.01 20.66
C ASN A 7 -7.57 23.98 20.79
N SER A 8 -8.48 24.15 21.76
CA SER A 8 -9.67 23.31 21.91
C SER A 8 -10.63 23.51 20.74
N LEU A 9 -10.78 24.75 20.27
CA LEU A 9 -11.62 25.09 19.12
C LEU A 9 -11.01 24.54 17.82
N ALA A 10 -9.70 24.66 17.62
CA ALA A 10 -9.00 24.09 16.47
C ALA A 10 -9.07 22.55 16.45
N ASN A 11 -8.86 21.89 17.60
CA ASN A 11 -8.99 20.44 17.71
C ASN A 11 -10.44 19.98 17.47
N TYR A 12 -11.42 20.73 17.97
CA TYR A 12 -12.83 20.45 17.72
C TYR A 12 -13.19 20.63 16.25
N LEU A 13 -12.76 21.72 15.61
CA LEU A 13 -12.99 21.95 14.18
C LEU A 13 -12.27 20.92 13.30
N PHE A 14 -11.06 20.50 13.66
CA PHE A 14 -10.34 19.41 13.00
C PHE A 14 -11.05 18.06 13.17
N TRP A 15 -11.55 17.80 14.38
CA TRP A 15 -12.33 16.59 14.66
C TRP A 15 -13.64 16.58 13.88
N VAL A 16 -14.40 17.68 13.89
CA VAL A 16 -15.64 17.83 13.12
C VAL A 16 -15.37 17.75 11.62
N SER A 17 -14.31 18.40 11.10
CA SER A 17 -14.01 18.37 9.67
C SER A 17 -13.58 16.99 9.17
N ARG A 18 -12.91 16.19 10.02
CA ARG A 18 -12.49 14.82 9.70
C ARG A 18 -13.58 13.78 9.95
N LYS A 19 -14.42 13.97 10.97
CA LYS A 19 -15.48 13.02 11.37
C LYS A 19 -16.86 13.32 10.79
N LYS A 20 -17.08 14.50 10.16
CA LYS A 20 -18.34 14.81 9.46
C LYS A 20 -18.71 13.73 8.45
N TRP A 21 -17.71 13.18 7.76
CA TRP A 21 -17.88 12.14 6.76
C TRP A 21 -18.42 10.86 7.38
N LEU A 22 -17.99 10.49 8.59
CA LEU A 22 -18.57 9.36 9.32
C LEU A 22 -20.08 9.55 9.55
N ILE A 23 -20.48 10.72 10.06
CA ILE A 23 -21.90 11.04 10.33
C ILE A 23 -22.71 11.05 9.03
N ILE A 24 -22.18 11.70 7.99
CA ILE A 24 -22.79 11.77 6.66
C ILE A 24 -22.97 10.37 6.09
N THR A 25 -21.97 9.49 6.19
CA THR A 25 -22.06 8.12 5.68
C THR A 25 -23.14 7.32 6.39
N PHE A 26 -23.23 7.40 7.72
CA PHE A 26 -24.31 6.73 8.47
C PHE A 26 -25.68 7.28 8.10
N PHE A 27 -25.80 8.61 7.92
CA PHE A 27 -27.03 9.22 7.45
C PHE A 27 -27.42 8.72 6.05
N ILE A 28 -26.47 8.65 5.11
CA ILE A 28 -26.69 8.11 3.76
C ILE A 28 -27.13 6.64 3.86
N SER A 29 -26.47 5.82 4.68
CA SER A 29 -26.81 4.41 4.88
C SER A 29 -28.26 4.24 5.37
N VAL A 30 -28.69 5.04 6.35
CA VAL A 30 -30.07 5.06 6.86
C VAL A 30 -31.06 5.48 5.77
N VAL A 31 -30.75 6.53 5.01
CA VAL A 31 -31.60 6.99 3.90
C VAL A 31 -31.75 5.90 2.84
N LEU A 32 -30.65 5.24 2.44
CA LEU A 32 -30.68 4.14 1.46
C LEU A 32 -31.46 2.92 1.97
N PHE A 33 -31.44 2.65 3.28
CA PHE A 33 -32.19 1.57 3.88
C PHE A 33 -33.72 1.78 3.79
N TYR A 34 -34.19 3.01 3.92
CA TYR A 34 -35.62 3.34 3.80
C TYR A 34 -36.09 3.58 2.36
N LEU A 35 -35.17 3.68 1.39
CA LEU A 35 -35.52 3.73 -0.02
C LEU A 35 -35.98 2.35 -0.52
N PRO A 36 -36.93 2.30 -1.47
CA PRO A 36 -37.42 1.04 -2.00
C PRO A 36 -36.28 0.28 -2.70
N THR A 37 -36.25 -1.04 -2.50
CA THR A 37 -35.34 -1.94 -3.19
C THR A 37 -35.52 -1.79 -4.71
N PRO A 38 -34.44 -1.57 -5.49
CA PRO A 38 -34.52 -1.52 -6.95
C PRO A 38 -35.12 -2.78 -7.55
N GLU A 39 -35.89 -2.64 -8.63
CA GLU A 39 -36.48 -3.78 -9.33
C GLU A 39 -35.40 -4.77 -9.79
N GLY A 40 -35.62 -6.06 -9.53
CA GLY A 40 -34.69 -7.13 -9.90
C GLY A 40 -33.59 -7.42 -8.86
N LEU A 41 -33.52 -6.68 -7.75
CA LEU A 41 -32.56 -6.93 -6.67
C LEU A 41 -33.21 -7.63 -5.47
N SER A 42 -32.50 -8.59 -4.86
CA SER A 42 -32.94 -9.17 -3.59
C SER A 42 -32.82 -8.18 -2.45
N SER A 43 -33.53 -8.42 -1.34
CA SER A 43 -33.46 -7.55 -0.16
C SER A 43 -32.06 -7.58 0.45
N GLU A 44 -31.43 -8.76 0.47
CA GLU A 44 -30.05 -8.97 0.88
C GLU A 44 -29.09 -8.22 -0.04
N GLY A 45 -29.29 -8.29 -1.36
CA GLY A 45 -28.47 -7.57 -2.34
C GLY A 45 -28.52 -6.05 -2.17
N HIS A 46 -29.70 -5.48 -1.86
CA HIS A 46 -29.84 -4.06 -1.55
C HIS A 46 -29.06 -3.67 -0.29
N ARG A 47 -29.15 -4.49 0.77
CA ARG A 47 -28.42 -4.27 2.02
C ARG A 47 -26.90 -4.38 1.83
N THR A 48 -26.43 -5.34 1.05
CA THR A 48 -25.02 -5.45 0.66
C THR A 48 -24.54 -4.22 -0.10
N LEU A 49 -25.35 -3.67 -1.02
CA LEU A 49 -25.02 -2.43 -1.73
C LEU A 49 -24.86 -1.24 -0.76
N ILE A 50 -25.73 -1.14 0.25
CA ILE A 50 -25.63 -0.11 1.30
C ILE A 50 -24.29 -0.22 2.04
N ILE A 51 -23.87 -1.45 2.39
CA ILE A 51 -22.58 -1.71 3.05
C ILE A 51 -21.42 -1.31 2.15
N VAL A 52 -21.47 -1.63 0.85
CA VAL A 52 -20.45 -1.26 -0.13
C VAL A 52 -20.33 0.26 -0.26
N VAL A 53 -21.45 0.98 -0.45
CA VAL A 53 -21.45 2.45 -0.54
C VAL A 53 -20.90 3.08 0.74
N THR A 54 -21.34 2.57 1.90
CA THR A 54 -20.85 3.04 3.21
C THR A 54 -19.33 2.86 3.31
N THR A 55 -18.84 1.68 2.97
CA THR A 55 -17.42 1.31 3.00
C THR A 55 -16.59 2.19 2.07
N LEU A 56 -17.04 2.39 0.82
CA LEU A 56 -16.34 3.22 -0.15
C LEU A 56 -16.21 4.67 0.32
N ILE A 57 -17.27 5.26 0.87
CA ILE A 57 -17.20 6.63 1.41
C ILE A 57 -16.21 6.69 2.58
N LEU A 58 -16.20 5.70 3.48
CA LEU A 58 -15.29 5.68 4.63
C LEU A 58 -13.83 5.48 4.24
N ILE A 59 -13.55 4.62 3.24
CA ILE A 59 -12.20 4.40 2.72
C ILE A 59 -11.68 5.64 2.00
N ILE A 60 -12.48 6.24 1.10
CA ILE A 60 -12.07 7.43 0.33
C ILE A 60 -11.90 8.66 1.24
N SER A 61 -12.78 8.83 2.24
CA SER A 61 -12.71 9.96 3.16
C SER A 61 -11.69 9.77 4.29
N GLU A 62 -11.18 8.55 4.49
CA GLU A 62 -10.29 8.17 5.60
C GLU A 62 -10.79 8.66 6.98
N SER A 63 -12.12 8.60 7.18
CA SER A 63 -12.79 9.11 8.39
C SER A 63 -12.41 8.35 9.65
N ILE A 64 -12.17 7.05 9.51
CA ILE A 64 -11.74 6.12 10.55
C ILE A 64 -10.64 5.21 9.97
N PRO A 65 -9.78 4.60 10.81
CA PRO A 65 -8.76 3.67 10.33
C PRO A 65 -9.35 2.49 9.55
N LEU A 66 -8.64 1.99 8.53
CA LEU A 66 -9.10 0.86 7.69
C LEU A 66 -9.52 -0.39 8.50
N PRO A 67 -8.81 -0.81 9.57
CA PRO A 67 -9.28 -1.94 10.40
C PRO A 67 -10.63 -1.68 11.07
N ALA A 68 -10.93 -0.43 11.43
CA ALA A 68 -12.23 -0.06 11.99
C ALA A 68 -13.33 -0.08 10.93
N VAL A 69 -13.02 0.25 9.67
CA VAL A 69 -13.95 0.05 8.54
C VAL A 69 -14.25 -1.44 8.36
N ALA A 70 -13.24 -2.31 8.39
CA ALA A 70 -13.44 -3.76 8.27
C ALA A 70 -14.34 -4.34 9.38
N ILE A 71 -14.15 -3.92 10.63
CA ILE A 71 -15.03 -4.32 11.75
C ILE A 71 -16.45 -3.77 11.57
N LEU A 72 -16.60 -2.55 11.05
CA LEU A 72 -17.91 -1.97 10.78
C LEU A 72 -18.66 -2.76 9.70
N ILE A 73 -17.98 -3.24 8.66
CA ILE A 73 -18.58 -4.12 7.64
C ILE A 73 -19.18 -5.35 8.31
N LEU A 74 -18.43 -6.04 9.15
CA LEU A 74 -18.89 -7.22 9.90
C LEU A 74 -20.16 -6.92 10.71
N ILE A 75 -20.15 -5.81 11.45
CA ILE A 75 -21.31 -5.40 12.26
C ILE A 75 -22.51 -5.10 11.36
N MET A 76 -22.30 -4.40 10.24
CA MET A 76 -23.38 -4.05 9.32
C MET A 76 -23.96 -5.27 8.60
N GLU A 77 -23.14 -6.25 8.20
CA GLU A 77 -23.62 -7.49 7.58
C GLU A 77 -24.58 -8.24 8.50
N VAL A 78 -24.24 -8.37 9.79
CA VAL A 78 -25.10 -9.03 10.78
C VAL A 78 -26.34 -8.18 11.11
N THR A 79 -26.16 -6.88 11.39
CA THR A 79 -27.26 -6.01 11.85
C THR A 79 -28.27 -5.68 10.76
N LEU A 80 -27.84 -5.62 9.50
CA LEU A 80 -28.74 -5.49 8.34
C LEU A 80 -29.32 -6.85 7.92
N GLY A 81 -28.87 -7.97 8.50
CA GLY A 81 -29.35 -9.31 8.17
C GLY A 81 -28.97 -9.73 6.74
N VAL A 82 -27.72 -9.48 6.36
CA VAL A 82 -27.12 -10.01 5.12
C VAL A 82 -26.69 -11.46 5.30
N ASP A 83 -26.09 -11.79 6.45
CA ASP A 83 -25.70 -13.15 6.82
C ASP A 83 -25.70 -13.32 8.36
N SER A 84 -25.61 -14.56 8.81
CA SER A 84 -25.47 -14.96 10.21
C SER A 84 -24.11 -14.54 10.79
N PRO A 85 -24.00 -14.34 12.13
CA PRO A 85 -22.72 -14.03 12.77
C PRO A 85 -21.60 -15.03 12.46
N ASP A 86 -21.93 -16.33 12.40
CA ASP A 86 -20.97 -17.39 12.11
C ASP A 86 -20.54 -17.36 10.64
N GLY A 87 -21.49 -17.11 9.71
CA GLY A 87 -21.20 -16.95 8.27
C GLY A 87 -20.27 -15.76 8.00
N VAL A 88 -20.57 -14.62 8.60
CA VAL A 88 -19.70 -13.43 8.51
C VAL A 88 -18.34 -13.69 9.16
N ALA A 89 -18.28 -14.32 10.34
CA ALA A 89 -16.99 -14.61 10.97
C ALA A 89 -16.12 -15.55 10.09
N ALA A 90 -16.74 -16.51 9.41
CA ALA A 90 -16.04 -17.42 8.50
C ALA A 90 -15.49 -16.70 7.26
N SER A 91 -16.20 -15.70 6.72
CA SER A 91 -15.76 -14.96 5.53
C SER A 91 -14.50 -14.12 5.76
N PHE A 92 -14.20 -13.76 7.01
CA PHE A 92 -13.02 -12.98 7.39
C PHE A 92 -11.72 -13.79 7.49
N MET A 93 -11.79 -15.13 7.48
CA MET A 93 -10.63 -16.02 7.66
C MET A 93 -10.42 -16.94 6.46
N SER A 94 -10.12 -16.36 5.30
CA SER A 94 -9.78 -17.13 4.10
C SER A 94 -8.31 -17.59 4.07
N ASP A 95 -8.00 -18.53 3.18
CA ASP A 95 -6.63 -18.98 2.92
C ASP A 95 -5.71 -17.81 2.54
N ALA A 96 -6.25 -16.80 1.83
CA ALA A 96 -5.51 -15.60 1.49
C ALA A 96 -5.08 -14.81 2.74
N VAL A 97 -5.96 -14.70 3.75
CA VAL A 97 -5.65 -14.03 5.02
C VAL A 97 -4.57 -14.81 5.79
N PHE A 98 -4.67 -16.13 5.86
CA PHE A 98 -3.63 -16.98 6.47
C PHE A 98 -2.28 -16.85 5.74
N PHE A 99 -2.29 -16.84 4.42
CA PHE A 99 -1.09 -16.67 3.63
C PHE A 99 -0.43 -15.30 3.87
N ILE A 100 -1.22 -14.22 3.87
CA ILE A 100 -0.72 -12.86 4.17
C ILE A 100 -0.12 -12.80 5.57
N MET A 101 -0.77 -13.44 6.55
CA MET A 101 -0.24 -13.52 7.92
C MET A 101 1.13 -14.22 7.94
N GLY A 102 1.24 -15.40 7.31
CA GLY A 102 2.49 -16.15 7.23
C GLY A 102 3.60 -15.41 6.48
N SER A 103 3.28 -14.74 5.36
CA SER A 103 4.25 -13.98 4.58
C SER A 103 4.79 -12.77 5.36
N LEU A 104 3.93 -12.06 6.09
CA LEU A 104 4.34 -10.95 6.95
C LEU A 104 5.21 -11.42 8.11
N MET A 105 4.88 -12.56 8.76
CA MET A 105 5.71 -13.15 9.80
C MET A 105 7.11 -13.51 9.28
N LEU A 106 7.20 -14.13 8.10
CA LEU A 106 8.46 -14.46 7.45
C LEU A 106 9.27 -13.19 7.11
N ALA A 107 8.61 -12.17 6.57
CA ALA A 107 9.24 -10.89 6.25
C ALA A 107 9.84 -10.22 7.50
N VAL A 108 9.11 -10.24 8.62
CA VAL A 108 9.61 -9.74 9.91
C VAL A 108 10.84 -10.52 10.37
N SER A 109 10.86 -11.84 10.24
CA SER A 109 12.03 -12.66 10.58
C SER A 109 13.26 -12.34 9.73
N ILE A 110 13.08 -12.15 8.41
CA ILE A 110 14.16 -11.77 7.48
C ILE A 110 14.78 -10.42 7.87
N VAL A 111 13.93 -9.45 8.21
CA VAL A 111 14.33 -8.10 8.63
C VAL A 111 15.02 -8.13 10.00
N HIS A 112 14.51 -8.92 10.94
CA HIS A 112 15.12 -9.08 12.26
C HIS A 112 16.55 -9.65 12.16
N GLN A 113 16.78 -10.60 11.24
CA GLN A 113 18.10 -11.20 11.02
C GLN A 113 19.09 -10.25 10.29
N GLY A 114 18.59 -9.14 9.72
CA GLY A 114 19.42 -8.20 8.94
C GLY A 114 19.80 -8.72 7.55
N LEU A 115 19.14 -9.76 7.04
CA LEU A 115 19.40 -10.32 5.71
C LEU A 115 19.00 -9.33 4.60
N ASP A 116 17.88 -8.66 4.82
CA ASP A 116 17.36 -7.53 4.07
C ASP A 116 18.43 -6.43 3.83
N LYS A 117 19.15 -6.01 4.88
CA LYS A 117 20.23 -5.00 4.78
C LYS A 117 21.43 -5.50 4.00
N ARG A 118 21.81 -6.77 4.19
CA ARG A 118 22.91 -7.41 3.44
C ARG A 118 22.59 -7.50 1.95
N LEU A 119 21.35 -7.86 1.61
CA LEU A 119 20.88 -7.94 0.23
C LEU A 119 20.88 -6.55 -0.43
N ALA A 120 20.35 -5.54 0.25
CA ALA A 120 20.36 -4.16 -0.22
C ALA A 120 21.79 -3.66 -0.49
N LEU A 121 22.71 -3.85 0.46
CA LEU A 121 24.12 -3.47 0.32
C LEU A 121 24.81 -4.23 -0.82
N ALA A 122 24.58 -5.53 -0.96
CA ALA A 122 25.18 -6.33 -2.02
C ALA A 122 24.80 -5.79 -3.41
N ILE A 123 23.53 -5.43 -3.62
CA ILE A 123 23.06 -4.90 -4.90
C ILE A 123 23.55 -3.46 -5.12
N ILE A 124 23.57 -2.62 -4.09
CA ILE A 124 24.09 -1.24 -4.20
C ILE A 124 25.59 -1.24 -4.52
N ASN A 125 26.37 -2.15 -3.94
CA ASN A 125 27.81 -2.25 -4.21
C ASN A 125 28.11 -2.55 -5.69
N VAL A 126 27.16 -3.10 -6.44
CA VAL A 126 27.31 -3.35 -7.88
C VAL A 126 27.01 -2.10 -8.72
N THR A 127 26.27 -1.12 -8.18
CA THR A 127 25.74 0.02 -8.96
C THR A 127 26.72 1.17 -9.22
N GLY A 128 27.96 1.08 -8.76
CA GLY A 128 29.03 2.04 -9.09
C GLY A 128 28.74 3.48 -8.64
N ASN A 129 29.36 4.47 -9.30
CA ASN A 129 29.35 5.88 -8.88
C ASN A 129 28.51 6.81 -9.75
N LYS A 130 27.99 6.34 -10.88
CA LYS A 130 27.18 7.15 -11.80
C LYS A 130 25.77 7.31 -11.24
N THR A 131 25.24 8.53 -11.26
CA THR A 131 23.90 8.82 -10.73
C THR A 131 22.81 7.98 -11.39
N LEU A 132 22.91 7.73 -12.70
CA LEU A 132 21.96 6.86 -13.40
C LEU A 132 22.05 5.40 -12.93
N SER A 133 23.26 4.87 -12.73
CA SER A 133 23.46 3.51 -12.24
C SER A 133 22.96 3.35 -10.80
N ILE A 134 23.16 4.36 -9.97
CA ILE A 134 22.63 4.43 -8.60
C ILE A 134 21.10 4.51 -8.60
N THR A 135 20.52 5.32 -9.49
CA THR A 135 19.05 5.38 -9.69
C THR A 135 18.50 4.01 -10.07
N PHE A 136 19.12 3.35 -11.05
CA PHE A 136 18.76 2.00 -11.46
C PHE A 136 18.88 1.00 -10.30
N GLY A 137 19.95 1.11 -9.52
CA GLY A 137 20.17 0.34 -8.30
C GLY A 137 19.04 0.51 -7.30
N PHE A 138 18.70 1.75 -6.94
CA PHE A 138 17.65 2.04 -5.98
C PHE A 138 16.28 1.51 -6.43
N VAL A 139 15.91 1.70 -7.70
CA VAL A 139 14.65 1.14 -8.24
C VAL A 139 14.67 -0.39 -8.17
N THR A 140 15.74 -1.01 -8.66
CA THR A 140 15.86 -2.47 -8.74
C THR A 140 15.86 -3.12 -7.36
N VAL A 141 16.66 -2.62 -6.42
CA VAL A 141 16.72 -3.12 -5.04
C VAL A 141 15.35 -3.03 -4.39
N SER A 142 14.72 -1.86 -4.48
CA SER A 142 13.43 -1.61 -3.84
C SER A 142 12.35 -2.51 -4.44
N ALA A 143 12.35 -2.71 -5.76
CA ALA A 143 11.43 -3.60 -6.46
C ALA A 143 11.61 -5.07 -6.10
N LEU A 144 12.85 -5.57 -6.12
CA LEU A 144 13.13 -6.96 -5.80
C LEU A 144 12.87 -7.26 -4.32
N MET A 145 13.24 -6.36 -3.42
CA MET A 145 12.95 -6.54 -1.99
C MET A 145 11.45 -6.43 -1.70
N SER A 146 10.77 -5.44 -2.29
CA SER A 146 9.33 -5.25 -2.06
C SER A 146 8.47 -6.33 -2.70
N SER A 147 9.05 -7.17 -3.55
CA SER A 147 8.41 -8.38 -4.06
C SER A 147 8.23 -9.45 -2.97
N PHE A 148 8.97 -9.40 -1.87
CA PHE A 148 8.92 -10.43 -0.81
C PHE A 148 8.74 -9.86 0.60
N ILE A 149 9.08 -8.58 0.78
CA ILE A 149 9.00 -7.85 2.04
C ILE A 149 7.98 -6.73 1.84
N GLY A 150 7.22 -6.38 2.88
CA GLY A 150 6.25 -5.28 2.80
C GLY A 150 6.89 -3.97 2.35
N GLU A 151 6.27 -3.30 1.39
CA GLU A 151 6.77 -2.05 0.76
C GLU A 151 7.12 -0.96 1.79
N HIS A 152 6.34 -0.85 2.86
CA HIS A 152 6.60 0.10 3.95
C HIS A 152 7.92 -0.17 4.66
N THR A 153 8.27 -1.44 4.84
CA THR A 153 9.53 -1.86 5.46
C THR A 153 10.71 -1.54 4.55
N VAL A 154 10.61 -1.88 3.27
CA VAL A 154 11.67 -1.60 2.29
C VAL A 154 11.91 -0.09 2.16
N ALA A 155 10.84 0.71 2.04
CA ALA A 155 10.96 2.16 2.00
C ALA A 155 11.62 2.73 3.27
N ALA A 156 11.21 2.28 4.45
CA ALA A 156 11.76 2.72 5.73
C ALA A 156 13.26 2.39 5.87
N MET A 157 13.71 1.26 5.33
CA MET A 157 15.12 0.87 5.35
C MET A 157 15.98 1.65 4.35
N MET A 158 15.46 1.89 3.16
CA MET A 158 16.19 2.55 2.08
C MET A 158 16.26 4.07 2.30
N LEU A 159 15.32 4.64 3.06
CA LEU A 159 15.26 6.06 3.36
C LEU A 159 16.53 6.60 4.08
N PRO A 160 17.04 5.99 5.16
CA PRO A 160 18.31 6.40 5.75
C PRO A 160 19.49 6.34 4.77
N VAL A 161 19.55 5.31 3.92
CA VAL A 161 20.64 5.11 2.94
C VAL A 161 20.64 6.24 1.91
N VAL A 162 19.48 6.58 1.35
CA VAL A 162 19.39 7.64 0.35
C VAL A 162 19.62 9.02 0.94
N LEU A 163 19.17 9.27 2.18
CA LEU A 163 19.42 10.54 2.88
C LEU A 163 20.91 10.73 3.19
N ALA A 164 21.61 9.66 3.58
CA ALA A 164 23.06 9.71 3.76
C ALA A 164 23.78 10.05 2.45
N LEU A 165 23.37 9.43 1.33
CA LEU A 165 23.94 9.71 0.00
C LEU A 165 23.68 11.16 -0.44
N ILE A 166 22.47 11.68 -0.25
CA ILE A 166 22.11 13.08 -0.56
C ILE A 166 22.96 14.05 0.26
N LYS A 167 23.13 13.78 1.56
CA LYS A 167 23.93 14.60 2.47
C LYS A 167 25.41 14.59 2.08
N ASN A 168 25.97 13.42 1.76
CA ASN A 168 27.38 13.29 1.34
C ASN A 168 27.63 13.93 -0.02
N ALA A 169 26.63 14.01 -0.90
CA ALA A 169 26.69 14.78 -2.15
C ALA A 169 26.70 16.31 -1.93
N GLY A 170 26.72 16.79 -0.69
CA GLY A 170 26.77 18.21 -0.34
C GLY A 170 25.43 18.94 -0.53
N LEU A 171 24.32 18.21 -0.62
CA LEU A 171 22.99 18.78 -0.77
C LEU A 171 22.26 18.89 0.57
N ASP A 172 21.54 20.00 0.71
CA ASP A 172 20.67 20.25 1.86
C ASP A 172 19.44 19.33 1.80
N THR A 173 19.28 18.47 2.80
CA THR A 173 18.17 17.53 2.91
C THR A 173 16.83 18.20 3.25
N SER A 174 16.85 19.48 3.66
CA SER A 174 15.63 20.26 3.91
C SER A 174 14.97 20.80 2.64
N LYS A 175 15.66 20.74 1.49
CA LYS A 175 15.15 21.23 0.20
C LYS A 175 15.07 20.12 -0.84
N ALA A 176 13.93 20.04 -1.52
CA ALA A 176 13.76 19.15 -2.65
C ALA A 176 14.59 19.64 -3.86
N THR A 177 15.70 18.97 -4.12
CA THR A 177 16.51 19.11 -5.34
C THR A 177 16.13 18.05 -6.36
N LYS A 178 16.49 18.23 -7.64
CA LYS A 178 16.27 17.20 -8.66
C LYS A 178 16.94 15.87 -8.31
N LEU A 179 18.14 15.89 -7.74
CA LEU A 179 18.84 14.68 -7.31
C LEU A 179 18.10 14.00 -6.15
N SER A 180 17.72 14.74 -5.11
CA SER A 180 17.00 14.15 -3.97
C SER A 180 15.64 13.59 -4.40
N SER A 181 14.90 14.31 -5.25
CA SER A 181 13.64 13.83 -5.82
C SER A 181 13.86 12.56 -6.64
N LEU A 182 14.86 12.53 -7.53
CA LEU A 182 15.18 11.36 -8.33
C LEU A 182 15.43 10.13 -7.46
N LEU A 183 16.29 10.25 -6.44
CA LEU A 183 16.68 9.12 -5.60
C LEU A 183 15.55 8.68 -4.66
N LEU A 184 14.80 9.61 -4.06
CA LEU A 184 13.65 9.29 -3.21
C LEU A 184 12.52 8.64 -4.01
N PHE A 185 12.21 9.15 -5.21
CA PHE A 185 11.22 8.54 -6.09
C PHE A 185 11.71 7.20 -6.65
N SER A 186 13.01 6.99 -6.84
CA SER A 186 13.54 5.67 -7.23
C SER A 186 13.15 4.59 -6.23
N ILE A 187 13.24 4.89 -4.93
CA ILE A 187 12.80 3.96 -3.88
C ILE A 187 11.28 3.80 -3.89
N ALA A 188 10.54 4.91 -3.94
CA ALA A 188 9.08 4.90 -3.89
C ALA A 188 8.46 4.09 -5.05
N TYR A 189 8.87 4.37 -6.29
CA TYR A 189 8.42 3.62 -7.46
C TYR A 189 8.93 2.18 -7.44
N GLY A 190 10.18 1.95 -7.06
CA GLY A 190 10.70 0.59 -6.92
C GLY A 190 9.84 -0.25 -5.96
N CYS A 191 9.52 0.27 -4.77
CA CYS A 191 8.64 -0.43 -3.80
C CYS A 191 7.25 -0.70 -4.40
N ALA A 192 6.63 0.32 -4.99
CA ALA A 192 5.29 0.20 -5.57
C ALA A 192 5.22 -0.88 -6.67
N LEU A 193 6.20 -0.90 -7.58
CA LEU A 193 6.29 -1.91 -8.66
C LEU A 193 6.53 -3.30 -8.07
N GLY A 194 7.49 -3.41 -7.14
CA GLY A 194 7.86 -4.68 -6.51
C GLY A 194 6.68 -5.41 -5.88
N SER A 195 5.78 -4.68 -5.23
CA SER A 195 4.60 -5.25 -4.56
C SER A 195 3.65 -6.03 -5.50
N ILE A 196 3.75 -5.89 -6.83
CA ILE A 196 2.96 -6.65 -7.82
C ILE A 196 3.62 -8.01 -8.13
N GLY A 197 4.94 -8.10 -8.02
CA GLY A 197 5.73 -9.18 -8.62
C GLY A 197 5.43 -10.57 -8.08
N THR A 198 5.13 -10.70 -6.78
CA THR A 198 4.83 -12.00 -6.17
C THR A 198 3.60 -11.94 -5.27
N PRO A 199 2.94 -13.07 -5.00
CA PRO A 199 1.86 -13.12 -4.02
C PRO A 199 2.30 -12.62 -2.63
N SER A 200 3.55 -12.86 -2.21
CA SER A 200 4.03 -12.43 -0.89
C SER A 200 4.31 -10.93 -0.78
N GLY A 201 4.53 -10.24 -1.90
CA GLY A 201 4.88 -8.81 -1.92
C GLY A 201 3.70 -7.86 -1.66
N GLY A 202 2.48 -8.28 -2.01
CA GLY A 202 1.29 -7.44 -1.86
C GLY A 202 0.04 -8.25 -1.61
N GLY A 203 -0.68 -7.95 -0.52
CA GLY A 203 -1.88 -8.69 -0.13
C GLY A 203 -2.96 -8.74 -1.22
N ARG A 204 -3.04 -7.70 -2.07
CA ARG A 204 -3.93 -7.66 -3.24
C ARG A 204 -3.74 -8.82 -4.22
N ASN A 205 -2.51 -9.31 -4.36
CA ASN A 205 -2.18 -10.40 -5.29
C ASN A 205 -2.79 -11.71 -4.79
N VAL A 206 -2.64 -12.01 -3.50
CA VAL A 206 -3.17 -13.22 -2.87
C VAL A 206 -4.70 -13.17 -2.81
N ILE A 207 -5.27 -12.01 -2.50
CA ILE A 207 -6.73 -11.81 -2.54
C ILE A 207 -7.27 -12.07 -3.95
N MET A 208 -6.59 -11.56 -4.99
CA MET A 208 -6.98 -11.82 -6.37
C MET A 208 -6.88 -13.32 -6.73
N ILE A 209 -5.82 -14.02 -6.32
CA ILE A 209 -5.73 -15.48 -6.47
C ILE A 209 -6.92 -16.18 -5.81
N GLY A 210 -7.29 -15.75 -4.59
CA GLY A 210 -8.46 -16.26 -3.87
C GLY A 210 -9.75 -16.05 -4.66
N TYR A 211 -10.00 -14.84 -5.16
CA TYR A 211 -11.19 -14.54 -5.97
C TYR A 211 -11.24 -15.31 -7.29
N LEU A 212 -10.11 -15.50 -7.97
CA LEU A 212 -10.07 -16.28 -9.20
C LEU A 212 -10.45 -17.75 -8.96
N SER A 213 -10.02 -18.31 -7.84
CA SER A 213 -10.43 -19.65 -7.40
C SER A 213 -11.92 -19.68 -7.05
N GLU A 214 -12.38 -18.74 -6.22
CA GLU A 214 -13.78 -18.66 -5.74
C GLU A 214 -14.79 -18.46 -6.89
N PHE A 215 -14.43 -17.67 -7.91
CA PHE A 215 -15.27 -17.45 -9.09
C PHE A 215 -15.19 -18.57 -10.13
N GLY A 216 -14.42 -19.64 -9.87
CA GLY A 216 -14.23 -20.75 -10.80
C GLY A 216 -13.46 -20.37 -12.06
N LEU A 217 -12.67 -19.29 -12.02
CA LEU A 217 -11.84 -18.79 -13.12
C LEU A 217 -10.47 -19.48 -13.17
N GLY A 218 -10.04 -20.09 -12.08
CA GLY A 218 -8.88 -20.99 -12.03
C GLY A 218 -8.07 -20.88 -10.74
N ASP A 219 -7.38 -21.96 -10.39
CA ASP A 219 -6.51 -22.04 -9.22
C ASP A 219 -5.07 -21.68 -9.61
N ILE A 220 -4.67 -20.43 -9.33
CA ILE A 220 -3.32 -19.95 -9.67
C ILE A 220 -2.37 -20.25 -8.51
N SER A 221 -1.36 -21.07 -8.76
CA SER A 221 -0.29 -21.30 -7.78
C SER A 221 0.66 -20.10 -7.66
N TYR A 222 1.44 -20.08 -6.57
CA TYR A 222 2.41 -19.01 -6.32
C TYR A 222 3.39 -18.80 -7.49
N LEU A 223 3.92 -19.89 -8.04
CA LEU A 223 4.88 -19.83 -9.15
C LEU A 223 4.19 -19.45 -10.47
N GLU A 224 2.92 -19.81 -10.66
CA GLU A 224 2.17 -19.37 -11.83
C GLU A 224 1.92 -17.87 -11.81
N TRP A 225 1.53 -17.30 -10.66
CA TRP A 225 1.45 -15.85 -10.51
C TRP A 225 2.77 -15.17 -10.88
N MET A 226 3.90 -15.69 -10.36
CA MET A 226 5.21 -15.15 -10.68
C MET A 226 5.54 -15.26 -12.18
N LYS A 227 5.16 -16.34 -12.86
CA LYS A 227 5.38 -16.46 -14.31
C LYS A 227 4.66 -15.37 -15.10
N TYR A 228 3.51 -14.89 -14.62
CA TYR A 228 2.76 -13.83 -15.29
C TYR A 228 3.20 -12.43 -14.86
N ALA A 229 3.29 -12.17 -13.56
CA ALA A 229 3.52 -10.84 -13.02
C ALA A 229 5.00 -10.43 -12.97
N TYR A 230 5.91 -11.38 -12.66
CA TYR A 230 7.31 -11.05 -12.42
C TYR A 230 8.06 -10.59 -13.69
N PRO A 231 7.82 -11.17 -14.89
CA PRO A 231 8.37 -10.61 -16.11
C PRO A 231 7.94 -9.17 -16.39
N MET A 232 6.69 -8.81 -16.05
CA MET A 232 6.21 -7.42 -16.19
C MET A 232 7.00 -6.50 -15.27
N LEU A 233 7.21 -6.88 -14.01
CA LEU A 233 8.05 -6.12 -13.06
C LEU A 233 9.45 -5.85 -13.62
N LEU A 234 10.10 -6.86 -14.19
CA LEU A 234 11.45 -6.71 -14.76
C LEU A 234 11.49 -5.73 -15.94
N ILE A 235 10.39 -5.61 -16.70
CA ILE A 235 10.25 -4.63 -17.80
C ILE A 235 9.92 -3.24 -17.24
N GLU A 236 9.11 -3.16 -16.18
CA GLU A 236 8.73 -1.88 -15.56
C GLU A 236 9.91 -1.18 -14.89
N ILE A 237 10.89 -1.91 -14.35
CA ILE A 237 12.10 -1.33 -13.72
C ILE A 237 12.84 -0.36 -14.66
N PRO A 238 13.32 -0.76 -15.87
CA PRO A 238 14.00 0.16 -16.77
C PRO A 238 13.08 1.28 -17.28
N VAL A 239 11.79 1.02 -17.46
CA VAL A 239 10.81 2.04 -17.84
C VAL A 239 10.69 3.11 -16.77
N ALA A 240 10.55 2.71 -15.50
CA ALA A 240 10.50 3.63 -14.37
C ALA A 240 11.78 4.43 -14.24
N VAL A 241 12.95 3.79 -14.38
CA VAL A 241 14.25 4.49 -14.36
C VAL A 241 14.32 5.53 -15.49
N ALA A 242 13.87 5.20 -16.70
CA ALA A 242 13.84 6.14 -17.81
C ALA A 242 12.92 7.34 -17.51
N VAL A 243 11.68 7.09 -17.08
CA VAL A 243 10.71 8.14 -16.73
C VAL A 243 11.27 9.05 -15.63
N LEU A 244 11.82 8.47 -14.57
CA LEU A 244 12.42 9.21 -13.46
C LEU A 244 13.62 10.05 -13.92
N TRP A 245 14.50 9.49 -14.75
CA TRP A 245 15.68 10.18 -15.26
C TRP A 245 15.32 11.39 -16.13
N PHE A 246 14.33 11.24 -17.03
CA PHE A 246 13.88 12.34 -17.89
C PHE A 246 13.07 13.41 -17.12
N THR A 247 12.36 13.02 -16.06
CA THR A 247 11.58 13.97 -15.25
C THR A 247 12.48 14.75 -14.28
N PHE A 248 13.43 14.07 -13.64
CA PHE A 248 14.25 14.63 -12.55
C PHE A 248 15.74 14.67 -12.90
N THR A 249 16.09 15.04 -14.14
CA THR A 249 17.49 15.04 -14.58
C THR A 249 18.38 15.91 -13.66
N PRO A 250 19.34 15.29 -12.93
CA PRO A 250 20.15 15.98 -11.94
C PRO A 250 21.34 16.69 -12.60
N LYS A 251 21.88 17.72 -11.94
CA LYS A 251 23.13 18.38 -12.39
C LYS A 251 24.35 17.50 -12.11
N GLN A 252 24.32 16.77 -11.00
CA GLN A 252 25.35 15.81 -10.60
C GLN A 252 25.16 14.52 -11.40
N LYS A 253 26.10 14.23 -12.32
CA LYS A 253 26.10 12.99 -13.13
C LYS A 253 26.95 11.87 -12.52
N SER A 254 27.85 12.22 -11.60
CA SER A 254 28.68 11.32 -10.82
C SER A 254 28.59 11.70 -9.34
N LEU A 255 28.65 10.69 -8.47
CA LEU A 255 28.57 10.83 -7.01
C LEU A 255 29.87 10.39 -6.32
N ASP A 256 31.02 10.64 -6.94
CA ASP A 256 32.35 10.23 -6.44
C ASP A 256 32.68 10.75 -5.03
N THR A 257 32.14 11.90 -4.64
CA THR A 257 32.32 12.47 -3.30
C THR A 257 31.32 11.96 -2.27
N ALA A 258 30.32 11.19 -2.69
CA ALA A 258 29.19 10.80 -1.84
C ALA A 258 29.20 9.32 -1.40
N ILE A 259 30.02 8.48 -2.05
CA ILE A 259 30.17 7.03 -1.83
C ILE A 259 31.42 6.76 -1.01
#